data_AF-A0A2K8SJ15-F1
#
_entry.id   AF-A0A2K8SJ15-F1
#
_cell.length_a   1.000
_cell.length_b   1.000
_cell.length_c   1.000
_cell.angle_alpha   90.00
_cell.angle_beta   90.00
_cell.angle_gamma   90.00
#
_symmetry.space_group_name_H-M   'P 1'
#
loop_
_entity.id
_entity.type
_entity.pdbx_description
1 polymer ?
#
loop_
_entity_poly.entity_id
_entity_poly.type
_entity_poly.pdbx_seq_one_letter_code
_entity_poly.pdbx_strand_id
1 'polypeptide(L)'
;MNMLVLSLIGIAAVDSLNPTAIAFLIYFLSTPKPVIRSVTFVFGVFAAYLTGGLLFIFGISQLITNFVNNFIVSAGWFIYVIQFIIGVVLIVIGLKINQFSNNQPTKKRPKVLKPFNTFLLGLAATFSEIPTALPYIAAIEQIVKANLNFSEIIVLLIIYNFIFVFPAIILIVIYIMFPDKSADIITKINQQITKWVPKLTQVFLIAFGLWLVVDCIFYSLKHLLQ
;
A
#
# COMPACT_ATOMS: atom_id res chain seq x y z
N MET A 1 -2.08 -5.04 -26.44
CA MET A 1 -0.85 -4.99 -25.63
C MET A 1 -0.45 -3.57 -25.23
N ASN A 2 -0.29 -2.61 -26.17
CA ASN A 2 0.22 -1.26 -25.84
C ASN A 2 -0.63 -0.48 -24.82
N MET A 3 -1.97 -0.53 -24.92
CA MET A 3 -2.85 0.14 -23.95
C MET A 3 -2.77 -0.47 -22.55
N LEU A 4 -2.63 -1.80 -22.45
CA LEU A 4 -2.46 -2.50 -21.19
C LEU A 4 -1.15 -2.06 -20.52
N VAL A 5 -0.03 -2.10 -21.25
CA VAL A 5 1.28 -1.70 -20.72
C VAL A 5 1.26 -0.24 -20.24
N LEU A 6 0.67 0.67 -21.03
CA LEU A 6 0.56 2.07 -20.65
C LEU A 6 -0.29 2.26 -19.37
N SER A 7 -1.42 1.55 -19.27
CA SER A 7 -2.27 1.53 -18.08
C SER A 7 -1.50 1.01 -16.85
N LEU A 8 -0.80 -0.11 -16.99
CA LEU A 8 0.00 -0.70 -15.91
C LEU A 8 1.13 0.22 -15.45
N ILE A 9 1.81 0.90 -16.37
CA ILE A 9 2.83 1.91 -16.04
C ILE A 9 2.20 3.06 -15.24
N GLY A 10 1.04 3.55 -15.67
CA GLY A 10 0.32 4.63 -14.97
C GLY A 10 -0.10 4.22 -13.55
N ILE A 11 -0.66 3.02 -13.40
CA ILE A 11 -1.05 2.48 -12.10
C ILE A 11 0.17 2.28 -11.20
N ALA A 12 1.24 1.65 -11.72
CA ALA A 12 2.47 1.43 -10.97
C ALA A 12 3.14 2.75 -10.54
N ALA A 13 3.07 3.78 -11.38
CA ALA A 13 3.61 5.10 -11.06
C ALA A 13 2.84 5.74 -9.90
N VAL A 14 1.51 5.64 -9.88
CA VAL A 14 0.70 6.12 -8.76
C VAL A 14 0.99 5.30 -7.50
N ASP A 15 1.05 3.97 -7.62
CA ASP A 15 1.31 3.05 -6.51
C ASP A 15 2.71 3.25 -5.91
N SER A 16 3.70 3.61 -6.74
CA SER A 16 5.09 3.88 -6.31
C SER A 16 5.20 5.03 -5.31
N LEU A 17 4.18 5.91 -5.22
CA LEU A 17 4.08 6.98 -4.22
C LEU A 17 3.61 6.44 -2.86
N ASN A 18 4.20 5.33 -2.43
CA ASN A 18 3.84 4.62 -1.22
C ASN A 18 4.47 5.31 0.02
N PRO A 19 3.67 5.93 0.92
CA PRO A 19 4.20 6.70 2.04
C PRO A 19 4.92 5.83 3.07
N THR A 20 4.50 4.58 3.25
CA THR A 20 5.13 3.64 4.19
C THR A 20 6.51 3.23 3.71
N ALA A 21 6.63 2.81 2.44
CA ALA A 21 7.90 2.44 1.83
C ALA A 21 8.90 3.61 1.89
N ILE A 22 8.45 4.82 1.55
CA ILE A 22 9.31 6.02 1.61
C ILE A 22 9.69 6.34 3.08
N ALA A 23 8.77 6.25 4.03
CA ALA A 23 9.06 6.51 5.45
C ALA A 23 10.07 5.52 6.03
N PHE A 24 9.94 4.22 5.75
CA PHE A 24 10.93 3.22 6.15
C PHE A 24 12.28 3.45 5.50
N LEU A 25 12.30 3.83 4.22
CA LEU A 25 13.53 4.13 3.50
C LEU A 25 14.28 5.33 4.12
N ILE A 26 13.58 6.43 4.38
CA ILE A 26 14.12 7.61 5.07
C ILE A 26 14.70 7.22 6.43
N TYR A 27 13.99 6.37 7.16
CA TYR A 27 14.45 5.84 8.43
C TYR A 27 15.75 5.04 8.28
N PHE A 28 15.85 4.12 7.31
CA PHE A 28 17.06 3.31 7.11
C PHE A 28 18.26 4.13 6.64
N LEU A 29 18.04 5.11 5.76
CA LEU A 29 19.07 6.06 5.32
C LEU A 29 19.63 6.91 6.47
N SER A 30 18.89 7.01 7.58
CA SER A 30 19.31 7.70 8.81
C SER A 30 19.98 6.77 9.85
N THR A 31 20.19 5.49 9.53
CA THR A 31 20.76 4.49 10.45
C THR A 31 22.19 4.08 10.05
N PRO A 32 22.98 3.45 10.95
CA PRO A 32 24.27 2.88 10.57
C PRO A 32 24.15 1.85 9.44
N LYS A 33 25.12 1.80 8.52
CA LYS A 33 25.06 0.97 7.30
C LYS A 33 23.79 1.25 6.45
N PRO A 34 23.55 2.52 6.08
CA PRO A 34 22.27 2.96 5.50
C PRO A 34 21.98 2.32 4.14
N VAL A 35 22.99 2.17 3.28
CA VAL A 35 22.83 1.63 1.92
C VAL A 35 22.35 0.18 1.97
N ILE A 36 23.09 -0.73 2.62
CA ILE A 36 22.75 -2.16 2.63
C ILE A 36 21.39 -2.43 3.32
N ARG A 37 21.04 -1.66 4.36
CA ARG A 37 19.73 -1.77 5.02
C ARG A 37 18.59 -1.31 4.13
N SER A 38 18.81 -0.23 3.38
CA SER A 38 17.84 0.30 2.43
C SER A 38 17.63 -0.65 1.26
N VAL A 39 18.73 -1.17 0.68
CA VAL A 39 18.68 -2.14 -0.44
C VAL A 39 17.96 -3.42 0.00
N THR A 40 18.30 -3.98 1.16
CA THR A 40 17.64 -5.21 1.64
C THR A 40 16.16 -4.98 1.97
N PHE A 41 15.81 -3.82 2.53
CA PHE A 41 14.40 -3.44 2.72
C PHE A 41 13.64 -3.35 1.39
N VAL A 42 14.17 -2.61 0.40
CA VAL A 42 13.57 -2.46 -0.93
C VAL A 42 13.43 -3.82 -1.62
N PHE A 43 14.42 -4.70 -1.48
CA PHE A 43 14.34 -6.05 -2.01
C PHE A 43 13.25 -6.88 -1.32
N GLY A 44 13.05 -6.70 0.00
CA GLY A 44 11.93 -7.30 0.73
C GLY A 44 10.59 -6.82 0.21
N VAL A 45 10.44 -5.52 -0.02
CA VAL A 45 9.22 -4.94 -0.61
C VAL A 45 8.95 -5.50 -2.01
N PHE A 46 9.97 -5.49 -2.88
CA PHE A 46 9.88 -6.05 -4.23
C PHE A 46 9.49 -7.54 -4.20
N ALA A 47 10.12 -8.33 -3.34
CA ALA A 47 9.81 -9.75 -3.19
C ALA A 47 8.38 -9.97 -2.70
N ALA A 48 7.90 -9.18 -1.73
CA ALA A 48 6.52 -9.29 -1.24
C ALA A 48 5.49 -8.92 -2.30
N TYR A 49 5.68 -7.82 -3.04
CA TYR A 49 4.75 -7.46 -4.12
C TYR A 49 4.75 -8.53 -5.22
N LEU A 50 5.93 -8.98 -5.68
CA LEU A 50 6.02 -9.97 -6.74
C LEU A 50 5.38 -11.30 -6.32
N THR A 51 5.70 -11.80 -5.12
CA THR A 51 5.11 -13.04 -4.59
C THR A 51 3.62 -12.88 -4.35
N GLY A 52 3.18 -11.76 -3.79
CA GLY A 52 1.77 -11.44 -3.59
C GLY A 52 0.99 -11.43 -4.91
N GLY A 53 1.54 -10.81 -5.95
CA GLY A 53 0.92 -10.78 -7.28
C GLY A 53 0.82 -12.16 -7.92
N LEU A 54 1.90 -12.95 -7.85
CA LEU A 54 1.89 -14.33 -8.35
C LEU A 54 0.87 -15.20 -7.59
N LEU A 55 0.84 -15.10 -6.26
CA LEU A 55 -0.12 -15.84 -5.44
C LEU A 55 -1.57 -15.43 -5.76
N PHE A 56 -1.82 -14.13 -5.95
CA PHE A 56 -3.15 -13.63 -6.28
C PHE A 56 -3.62 -14.14 -7.64
N ILE A 57 -2.76 -14.05 -8.66
CA ILE A 57 -3.08 -14.48 -10.03
C ILE A 57 -3.29 -16.00 -10.10
N PHE A 58 -2.39 -16.79 -9.49
CA PHE A 58 -2.33 -18.24 -9.74
C PHE A 58 -2.98 -19.14 -8.69
N GLY A 59 -3.43 -18.63 -7.53
CA GLY A 59 -3.95 -19.55 -6.51
C GLY A 59 -4.93 -18.97 -5.51
N ILE A 60 -4.80 -17.70 -5.15
CA ILE A 60 -5.55 -17.16 -4.02
C ILE A 60 -6.83 -16.44 -4.46
N SER A 61 -6.90 -15.88 -5.67
CA SER A 61 -8.07 -15.09 -6.11
C SER A 61 -9.39 -15.86 -6.03
N GLN A 62 -9.42 -17.11 -6.50
CA GLN A 62 -10.62 -17.97 -6.42
C GLN A 62 -10.98 -18.33 -4.98
N LEU A 63 -9.99 -18.64 -4.14
CA LEU A 63 -10.21 -18.95 -2.72
C LEU A 63 -10.78 -17.74 -1.97
N ILE A 64 -10.22 -16.55 -2.20
CA ILE A 64 -10.74 -15.29 -1.63
C ILE A 64 -12.15 -15.03 -2.12
N THR A 65 -12.40 -15.14 -3.43
CA THR A 65 -13.72 -14.86 -4.01
C THR A 65 -14.78 -15.80 -3.44
N ASN A 66 -14.48 -17.09 -3.35
CA ASN A 66 -15.38 -18.07 -2.77
C ASN A 66 -15.62 -17.81 -1.27
N PHE A 67 -14.57 -17.51 -0.51
CA PHE A 67 -14.68 -17.19 0.91
C PHE A 67 -15.54 -15.94 1.13
N VAL A 68 -15.27 -14.86 0.40
CA VAL A 68 -16.00 -13.59 0.48
C VAL A 68 -17.45 -13.78 0.08
N ASN A 69 -17.74 -14.46 -1.03
CA ASN A 69 -19.11 -14.73 -1.46
C ASN A 69 -19.88 -15.57 -0.43
N ASN A 70 -19.27 -16.64 0.09
CA ASN A 70 -19.89 -17.46 1.13
C ASN A 70 -20.14 -16.65 2.40
N PHE A 71 -19.20 -15.79 2.79
CA PHE A 71 -19.35 -14.90 3.94
C PHE A 71 -20.49 -13.90 3.73
N ILE A 72 -20.57 -13.25 2.57
CA ILE A 72 -21.64 -12.30 2.23
C ILE A 72 -23.00 -12.99 2.24
N VAL A 73 -23.12 -14.15 1.59
CA VAL A 73 -24.36 -14.94 1.55
C VAL A 73 -24.79 -15.37 2.95
N SER A 74 -23.85 -15.85 3.78
CA SER A 74 -24.10 -16.27 5.15
C SER A 74 -24.48 -15.11 6.07
N ALA A 75 -23.83 -13.95 5.92
CA ALA A 75 -24.13 -12.76 6.69
C ALA A 75 -25.48 -12.13 6.32
N GLY A 76 -25.92 -12.28 5.06
CA GLY A 76 -27.20 -11.73 4.59
C GLY A 76 -27.30 -10.22 4.86
N TRP A 77 -28.38 -9.77 5.50
CA TRP A 77 -28.57 -8.36 5.83
C TRP A 77 -27.56 -7.81 6.86
N PHE A 78 -26.96 -8.67 7.69
CA PHE A 78 -25.99 -8.25 8.70
C PHE A 78 -24.71 -7.67 8.09
N ILE A 79 -24.40 -7.96 6.81
CA ILE A 79 -23.25 -7.37 6.13
C ILE A 79 -23.34 -5.84 6.09
N TYR A 80 -24.55 -5.30 5.93
CA TYR A 80 -24.80 -3.86 5.88
C TYR A 80 -24.65 -3.21 7.26
N VAL A 81 -24.97 -3.93 8.34
CA VAL A 81 -24.70 -3.48 9.72
C VAL A 81 -23.21 -3.43 9.98
N ILE A 82 -22.46 -4.47 9.57
CA ILE A 82 -21.00 -4.50 9.67
C ILE A 82 -20.39 -3.34 8.85
N GLN A 83 -20.86 -3.14 7.63
CA GLN A 83 -20.46 -2.04 6.75
C GLN A 83 -20.71 -0.66 7.39
N PHE A 84 -21.89 -0.45 7.98
CA PHE A 84 -22.21 0.79 8.69
C PHE A 84 -21.27 1.04 9.87
N ILE A 85 -21.03 0.01 10.69
CA ILE A 85 -20.11 0.09 11.83
C ILE A 85 -18.70 0.45 11.35
N ILE A 86 -18.20 -0.23 10.32
CA ILE A 86 -16.89 0.08 9.71
C ILE A 86 -16.88 1.54 9.23
N GLY A 87 -17.93 1.98 8.52
CA GLY A 87 -18.03 3.36 8.04
C GLY A 87 -17.96 4.40 9.15
N VAL A 88 -18.72 4.21 10.23
CA VAL A 88 -18.68 5.09 11.42
C VAL A 88 -17.30 5.07 12.08
N VAL A 89 -16.69 3.90 12.24
CA VAL A 89 -15.34 3.77 12.82
C VAL A 89 -14.31 4.52 11.97
N LEU A 90 -14.35 4.38 10.63
CA LEU A 90 -13.44 5.10 9.73
C LEU A 90 -13.61 6.62 9.84
N ILE A 91 -14.84 7.13 9.91
CA ILE A 91 -15.11 8.55 10.11
C ILE A 91 -14.52 9.03 11.44
N VAL A 92 -14.77 8.31 12.54
CA VAL A 92 -14.26 8.67 13.88
C VAL A 92 -12.72 8.67 13.92
N ILE A 93 -12.08 7.67 13.32
CA ILE A 93 -10.61 7.61 13.21
C ILE A 93 -10.10 8.77 12.36
N GLY A 94 -10.71 9.02 11.19
CA GLY A 94 -10.34 10.12 10.30
C GLY A 94 -10.42 11.48 10.99
N LEU A 95 -11.46 11.75 11.77
CA LEU A 95 -11.61 13.00 12.52
C LEU A 95 -10.53 13.19 13.61
N LYS A 96 -9.99 12.09 14.16
CA LYS A 96 -8.99 12.12 15.24
C LYS A 96 -7.54 11.99 14.75
N ILE A 97 -7.28 11.61 13.50
CA ILE A 97 -5.95 11.20 13.04
C ILE A 97 -4.88 12.30 13.17
N ASN A 98 -5.26 13.57 12.99
CA ASN A 98 -4.34 14.71 13.16
C ASN A 98 -3.90 14.91 14.62
N GLN A 99 -4.73 14.50 15.59
CA GLN A 99 -4.40 14.60 17.02
C GLN A 99 -3.32 13.57 17.41
N PHE A 100 -3.32 12.40 16.77
CA PHE A 100 -2.30 11.36 16.99
C PHE A 100 -0.97 11.69 16.31
N SER A 101 -0.98 12.42 15.19
CA SER A 101 0.23 12.78 14.45
C SER A 101 1.14 13.78 15.18
N ASN A 102 0.60 14.60 16.10
CA ASN A 102 1.37 15.61 16.84
C ASN A 102 2.21 15.04 17.99
N ASN A 103 1.88 13.84 18.47
CA ASN A 103 2.63 13.17 19.52
C ASN A 103 3.63 12.19 18.89
N GLN A 104 4.72 12.71 18.31
CA GLN A 104 5.82 11.83 17.90
C GLN A 104 6.68 11.50 19.14
N PRO A 105 6.60 10.28 19.71
CA PRO A 105 7.57 9.88 20.71
C PRO A 105 8.97 9.98 20.10
N THR A 106 9.92 10.49 20.87
CA THR A 106 11.33 10.53 20.49
C THR A 106 11.77 9.11 20.12
N LYS A 107 11.86 8.83 18.81
CA LYS A 107 12.11 7.48 18.29
C LYS A 107 13.47 7.01 18.80
N LYS A 108 13.48 6.13 19.82
CA LYS A 108 14.68 5.41 20.23
C LYS A 108 15.16 4.60 19.04
N ARG A 109 16.32 4.95 18.48
CA ARG A 109 16.94 4.21 17.37
C ARG A 109 17.24 2.79 17.86
N PRO A 110 16.60 1.73 17.33
CA PRO A 110 16.92 0.37 17.72
C PRO A 110 18.41 0.10 17.44
N LYS A 111 19.09 -0.38 18.48
CA LYS A 111 20.49 -0.75 18.43
C LYS A 111 20.60 -2.04 17.60
N VAL A 112 21.27 -1.92 16.45
CA VAL A 112 21.71 -3.01 15.58
C VAL A 112 20.58 -3.79 14.86
N LEU A 113 20.15 -3.30 13.70
CA LEU A 113 19.37 -4.08 12.73
C LEU A 113 20.31 -4.80 11.75
N LYS A 114 20.20 -6.13 11.65
CA LYS A 114 20.89 -6.93 10.62
C LYS A 114 20.22 -6.72 9.25
N PRO A 115 20.94 -6.80 8.12
CA PRO A 115 20.35 -6.65 6.78
C PRO A 115 19.20 -7.62 6.49
N PHE A 116 19.25 -8.84 7.04
CA PHE A 116 18.14 -9.79 6.93
C PHE A 116 16.87 -9.28 7.64
N ASN A 117 17.00 -8.61 8.79
CA ASN A 117 15.85 -8.06 9.50
C ASN A 117 15.22 -6.90 8.72
N THR A 118 16.01 -6.12 7.99
CA THR A 118 15.47 -5.04 7.14
C THR A 118 14.76 -5.60 5.91
N PHE A 119 15.23 -6.70 5.34
CA PHE A 119 14.46 -7.48 4.35
C PHE A 119 13.12 -7.98 4.90
N LEU A 120 13.11 -8.61 6.09
CA LEU A 120 11.88 -9.07 6.73
C LEU A 120 10.92 -7.92 7.06
N LEU A 121 11.43 -6.75 7.44
CA LEU A 121 10.60 -5.55 7.63
C LEU A 121 9.99 -5.08 6.31
N GLY A 122 10.70 -5.20 5.18
CA GLY A 122 10.14 -4.92 3.85
C GLY A 122 8.98 -5.84 3.49
N LEU A 123 9.14 -7.14 3.76
CA LEU A 123 8.05 -8.12 3.60
C LEU A 123 6.85 -7.76 4.50
N ALA A 124 7.10 -7.56 5.79
CA ALA A 124 6.05 -7.31 6.78
C ALA A 124 5.31 -6.00 6.53
N ALA A 125 6.03 -4.93 6.17
CA ALA A 125 5.42 -3.65 5.81
C ALA A 125 4.51 -3.83 4.60
N THR A 126 4.97 -4.50 3.55
CA THR A 126 4.16 -4.75 2.35
C THR A 126 2.90 -5.57 2.66
N PHE A 127 3.03 -6.65 3.42
CA PHE A 127 1.88 -7.48 3.77
C PHE A 127 0.87 -6.74 4.67
N SER A 128 1.34 -5.82 5.51
CA SER A 128 0.45 -4.98 6.32
C SER A 128 -0.40 -4.01 5.47
N GLU A 129 0.01 -3.75 4.22
CA GLU A 129 -0.68 -2.86 3.29
C GLU A 129 -1.64 -3.58 2.34
N ILE A 130 -1.72 -4.92 2.39
CA ILE A 130 -2.66 -5.70 1.56
C ILE A 130 -4.08 -5.10 1.57
N PRO A 131 -4.68 -4.73 2.73
CA PRO A 131 -6.04 -4.19 2.75
C PRO A 131 -6.23 -2.89 1.95
N THR A 132 -5.13 -2.18 1.67
CA THR A 132 -5.11 -0.87 1.01
C THR A 132 -4.41 -0.90 -0.35
N ALA A 133 -3.97 -2.06 -0.84
CA ALA A 133 -3.22 -2.23 -2.09
C ALA A 133 -4.13 -2.15 -3.35
N LEU A 134 -5.07 -1.20 -3.37
CA LEU A 134 -6.06 -1.04 -4.45
C LEU A 134 -5.43 -0.88 -5.84
N PRO A 135 -4.36 -0.06 -6.03
CA PRO A 135 -3.72 0.06 -7.34
C PRO A 135 -3.19 -1.28 -7.84
N TYR A 136 -2.49 -2.03 -7.00
CA TYR A 136 -1.93 -3.32 -7.39
C TYR A 136 -3.00 -4.36 -7.71
N ILE A 137 -4.10 -4.39 -6.95
CA ILE A 137 -5.25 -5.26 -7.23
C ILE A 137 -5.86 -4.92 -8.60
N ALA A 138 -6.05 -3.63 -8.90
CA ALA A 138 -6.58 -3.19 -10.20
C ALA A 138 -5.64 -3.55 -11.36
N ALA A 139 -4.32 -3.47 -11.17
CA ALA A 139 -3.34 -3.91 -12.15
C ALA A 139 -3.40 -5.43 -12.39
N ILE A 140 -3.47 -6.22 -11.32
CA ILE A 140 -3.64 -7.67 -11.39
C ILE A 140 -4.92 -8.05 -12.15
N GLU A 141 -6.04 -7.38 -11.86
CA GLU A 141 -7.31 -7.62 -12.56
C GLU A 141 -7.18 -7.40 -14.07
N GLN A 142 -6.47 -6.35 -14.51
CA GLN A 142 -6.22 -6.10 -15.93
C GLN A 142 -5.33 -7.17 -16.56
N ILE A 143 -4.30 -7.64 -15.84
CA ILE A 143 -3.41 -8.72 -16.31
C ILE A 143 -4.20 -10.03 -16.47
N VAL A 144 -5.06 -10.36 -15.50
CA VAL A 144 -5.91 -11.57 -15.55
C VAL A 144 -6.89 -11.50 -16.71
N LYS A 145 -7.55 -10.35 -16.92
CA LYS A 145 -8.50 -10.14 -18.03
C LYS A 145 -7.85 -10.19 -19.41
N ALA A 146 -6.55 -9.92 -19.50
CA ALA A 146 -5.83 -9.91 -20.77
C ALA A 146 -5.50 -11.30 -21.32
N ASN A 147 -5.80 -12.39 -20.59
CA ASN A 147 -5.58 -13.79 -21.02
C ASN A 147 -4.17 -14.05 -21.56
N LEU A 148 -3.18 -13.52 -20.85
CA LEU A 148 -1.76 -13.60 -21.23
C LEU A 148 -1.16 -14.96 -20.87
N ASN A 149 -0.07 -15.32 -21.54
CA ASN A 149 0.69 -16.51 -21.18
C ASN A 149 1.53 -16.29 -19.90
N PHE A 150 2.05 -17.38 -19.33
CA PHE A 150 2.79 -17.34 -18.06
C PHE A 150 4.00 -16.40 -18.08
N SER A 151 4.75 -16.39 -19.19
CA SER A 151 5.94 -15.54 -19.33
C SER A 151 5.58 -14.06 -19.41
N GLU A 152 4.53 -13.72 -20.15
CA GLU A 152 4.03 -12.34 -20.24
C GLU A 152 3.58 -11.81 -18.88
N ILE A 153 2.86 -12.62 -18.10
CA ILE A 153 2.43 -12.26 -16.74
C ILE A 153 3.65 -11.96 -15.85
N ILE A 154 4.66 -12.83 -15.85
CA ILE A 154 5.88 -12.64 -15.05
C ILE A 154 6.59 -11.35 -15.45
N VAL A 155 6.77 -11.13 -16.76
CA VAL A 155 7.46 -9.92 -17.26
C VAL A 155 6.71 -8.66 -16.86
N LEU A 156 5.38 -8.63 -17.02
CA LEU A 156 4.57 -7.48 -16.63
C LEU A 156 4.59 -7.23 -15.11
N LEU A 157 4.53 -8.28 -14.30
CA LEU A 157 4.67 -8.14 -12.85
C LEU A 157 6.04 -7.60 -12.48
N ILE A 158 7.12 -8.12 -13.07
CA ILE A 158 8.48 -7.63 -12.82
C ILE A 158 8.59 -6.15 -13.18
N ILE A 159 8.10 -5.74 -14.35
CA ILE A 159 8.10 -4.34 -14.79
C ILE A 159 7.31 -3.47 -13.81
N TYR A 160 6.09 -3.88 -13.46
CA TYR A 160 5.26 -3.17 -12.49
C TYR A 160 6.00 -2.97 -11.17
N ASN A 161 6.58 -4.05 -10.64
CA ASN A 161 7.28 -4.07 -9.36
C ASN A 161 8.53 -3.18 -9.38
N PHE A 162 9.27 -3.16 -10.50
CA PHE A 162 10.40 -2.26 -10.68
C PHE A 162 9.97 -0.79 -10.67
N ILE A 163 8.88 -0.45 -11.37
CA ILE A 163 8.32 0.91 -11.35
C ILE A 163 7.88 1.27 -9.93
N PHE A 164 7.22 0.36 -9.22
CA PHE A 164 6.79 0.55 -7.84
C PHE A 164 7.96 0.90 -6.90
N VAL A 165 9.07 0.15 -6.96
CA VAL A 165 10.24 0.43 -6.10
C VAL A 165 11.18 1.51 -6.66
N PHE A 166 10.92 2.03 -7.86
CA PHE A 166 11.80 2.97 -8.54
C PHE A 166 12.09 4.25 -7.74
N PRO A 167 11.09 4.92 -7.10
CA PRO A 167 11.37 6.08 -6.27
C PRO A 167 12.32 5.77 -5.10
N ALA A 168 12.20 4.56 -4.51
CA ALA A 168 13.07 4.13 -3.44
C ALA A 168 14.51 3.91 -3.93
N ILE A 169 14.68 3.30 -5.11
CA ILE A 169 15.99 3.13 -5.74
C ILE A 169 16.63 4.50 -6.02
N ILE A 170 15.87 5.47 -6.56
CA ILE A 170 16.36 6.84 -6.80
C ILE A 170 16.89 7.46 -5.51
N LEU A 171 16.16 7.33 -4.39
CA LEU A 171 16.61 7.89 -3.10
C LEU A 171 17.91 7.24 -2.60
N ILE A 172 18.09 5.94 -2.80
CA ILE A 172 19.34 5.24 -2.48
C ILE A 172 20.47 5.77 -3.37
N VAL A 173 20.24 5.95 -4.67
CA VAL A 173 21.23 6.47 -5.62
C VAL A 173 21.63 7.91 -5.26
N ILE A 174 20.66 8.78 -4.97
CA ILE A 174 20.92 10.15 -4.50
C ILE A 174 21.76 10.16 -3.24
N TYR A 175 21.46 9.26 -2.29
CA TYR A 175 22.22 9.12 -1.05
C TYR A 175 23.68 8.73 -1.31
N ILE A 176 23.93 7.81 -2.25
CA ILE A 176 25.29 7.35 -2.58
C ILE A 176 26.07 8.43 -3.37
N MET A 177 25.43 9.06 -4.36
CA MET A 177 26.09 10.00 -5.27
C MET A 177 26.26 11.40 -4.69
N PHE A 178 25.35 11.82 -3.79
CA PHE A 178 25.35 13.16 -3.21
C PHE A 178 25.18 13.12 -1.68
N PRO A 179 26.12 12.52 -0.92
CA PRO A 179 25.97 12.35 0.53
C PRO A 179 25.63 13.65 1.27
N ASP A 180 26.30 14.75 0.92
CA ASP A 180 26.12 16.06 1.56
C ASP A 180 24.73 16.66 1.31
N LYS A 181 24.18 16.48 0.09
CA LYS A 181 22.84 16.98 -0.28
C LYS A 181 21.71 16.03 0.10
N SER A 182 22.04 14.76 0.33
CA SER A 182 21.05 13.72 0.61
C SER A 182 20.27 14.00 1.89
N ALA A 183 20.93 14.57 2.90
CA ALA A 183 20.29 14.97 4.16
C ALA A 183 19.18 16.01 3.94
N ASP A 184 19.45 17.04 3.12
CA ASP A 184 18.47 18.08 2.80
C ASP A 184 17.29 17.53 1.99
N ILE A 185 17.56 16.65 1.03
CA ILE A 185 16.50 16.02 0.21
C ILE A 185 15.63 15.11 1.08
N ILE A 186 16.24 14.26 1.90
CA ILE A 186 15.55 13.34 2.81
C ILE A 186 14.68 14.11 3.81
N THR A 187 15.19 15.19 4.39
CA THR A 187 14.43 16.02 5.34
C THR A 187 13.25 16.73 4.67
N LYS A 188 13.42 17.28 3.46
CA LYS A 188 12.32 17.87 2.68
C LYS A 188 11.22 16.86 2.37
N ILE A 189 11.58 15.65 1.92
CA ILE A 189 10.60 14.58 1.65
C ILE A 189 9.89 14.19 2.94
N ASN A 190 10.62 14.02 4.04
CA ASN A 190 10.03 13.69 5.33
C ASN A 190 9.04 14.77 5.80
N GLN A 191 9.39 16.06 5.67
CA GLN A 191 8.48 17.17 5.97
C GLN A 191 7.23 17.17 5.11
N GLN A 192 7.35 16.83 3.82
CA GLN A 192 6.21 16.74 2.92
C GLN A 192 5.30 15.56 3.29
N ILE A 193 5.88 14.40 3.63
CA ILE A 193 5.15 13.22 4.09
C ILE A 193 4.39 13.53 5.38
N THR A 194 5.05 14.09 6.39
CA THR A 194 4.40 14.42 7.68
C THR A 194 3.33 15.49 7.53
N LYS A 195 3.44 16.38 6.53
CA LYS A 195 2.43 17.40 6.23
C LYS A 195 1.21 16.87 5.48
N TRP A 196 1.40 15.99 4.49
CA TRP A 196 0.34 15.59 3.55
C TRP A 196 -0.26 14.23 3.84
N VAL A 197 0.52 13.25 4.29
CA VAL A 197 -0.01 11.89 4.53
C VAL A 197 -1.16 11.91 5.55
N PRO A 198 -1.04 12.56 6.73
CA PRO A 198 -2.17 12.60 7.67
C PRO A 198 -3.43 13.24 7.09
N LYS A 199 -3.28 14.29 6.26
CA LYS A 199 -4.41 14.98 5.60
C LYS A 199 -5.07 14.10 4.55
N LEU A 200 -4.27 13.44 3.70
CA LEU A 200 -4.78 12.52 2.68
C LEU A 200 -5.46 11.32 3.32
N THR A 201 -4.85 10.74 4.36
CA THR A 201 -5.46 9.64 5.13
C THR A 201 -6.75 10.10 5.81
N GLN A 202 -6.78 11.28 6.43
CA GLN A 202 -8.00 11.85 7.01
C GLN A 202 -9.13 11.95 5.97
N VAL A 203 -8.86 12.59 4.83
CA VAL A 203 -9.85 12.80 3.78
C VAL A 203 -10.33 11.46 3.24
N PHE A 204 -9.41 10.52 2.98
CA PHE A 204 -9.74 9.18 2.52
C PHE A 204 -10.63 8.44 3.52
N LEU A 205 -10.25 8.39 4.79
CA LEU A 205 -11.01 7.69 5.84
C LEU A 205 -12.42 8.27 6.01
N ILE A 206 -12.55 9.60 6.02
CA ILE A 206 -13.86 10.24 6.15
C ILE A 206 -14.71 10.03 4.89
N ALA A 207 -14.15 10.24 3.70
CA ALA A 207 -14.87 10.08 2.45
C ALA A 207 -15.33 8.62 2.25
N PHE A 208 -14.43 7.67 2.47
CA PHE A 208 -14.73 6.24 2.35
C PHE A 208 -15.72 5.80 3.43
N GLY A 209 -15.56 6.25 4.67
CA GLY A 209 -16.51 5.95 5.74
C GLY A 209 -17.90 6.52 5.48
N LEU A 210 -18.01 7.75 4.97
CA LEU A 210 -19.28 8.35 4.55
C LEU A 210 -19.92 7.57 3.41
N TRP A 211 -19.12 7.15 2.43
CA TRP A 211 -19.62 6.33 1.33
C TRP A 211 -20.23 5.01 1.83
N LEU A 212 -19.55 4.30 2.75
CA LEU A 212 -20.09 3.07 3.33
C LEU A 212 -21.39 3.29 4.12
N VAL A 213 -21.50 4.39 4.87
CA VAL A 213 -22.71 4.74 5.63
C VAL A 213 -23.87 5.06 4.69
N VAL A 214 -23.62 5.88 3.67
CA VAL A 214 -24.64 6.28 2.69
C VAL A 214 -25.13 5.08 1.90
N ASP A 215 -24.23 4.22 1.45
CA ASP A 215 -24.58 3.00 0.72
C ASP A 215 -25.46 2.05 1.56
N CYS A 216 -25.13 1.87 2.85
CA CYS A 216 -25.98 1.13 3.79
C CYS A 216 -27.39 1.73 3.89
N ILE A 217 -27.51 3.06 4.04
CA ILE A 217 -28.81 3.75 4.16
C ILE A 217 -29.63 3.55 2.89
N PHE A 218 -29.03 3.71 1.71
CA PHE A 218 -29.71 3.48 0.44
C PHE A 218 -30.22 2.04 0.29
N TYR A 219 -29.42 1.06 0.71
CA TYR A 219 -29.84 -0.34 0.70
C TYR A 219 -31.03 -0.58 1.64
N SER A 220 -30.97 -0.09 2.89
CA SER A 220 -32.05 -0.22 3.85
C SER A 220 -33.36 0.44 3.37
N LEU A 221 -33.28 1.60 2.73
CA LEU A 221 -34.44 2.28 2.16
C LEU A 221 -35.09 1.48 1.02
N LYS A 222 -34.29 0.89 0.12
CA LYS A 222 -34.82 0.02 -0.96
C LYS A 222 -35.53 -1.21 -0.40
N HIS A 223 -35.01 -1.80 0.67
CA HIS A 223 -35.62 -2.97 1.30
C HIS A 223 -36.91 -2.63 2.07
N LEU A 224 -37.06 -1.42 2.60
CA LEU A 224 -38.28 -0.99 3.29
C LEU A 224 -39.43 -0.63 2.33
N LEU A 225 -39.12 -0.36 1.05
CA LEU A 225 -40.08 0.03 0.01
C LEU A 225 -40.58 -1.14 -0.86
N GLN A 226 -40.12 -2.37 -0.59
CA GLN A 226 -40.54 -3.62 -1.24
C GLN A 226 -41.39 -4.45 -0.28
#